data_AF-L8JWC3-F1
#
_entry.id   AF-L8JWC3-F1
#
_cell.length_a   1.000
_cell.length_b   1.000
_cell.length_c   1.000
_cell.angle_alpha   90.00
_cell.angle_beta   90.00
_cell.angle_gamma   90.00
#
_symmetry.space_group_name_H-M   'P 1'
#
loop_
_entity.id
_entity.type
_entity.pdbx_description
1 polymer ?
#
loop_
_entity_poly.entity_id
_entity_poly.type
_entity_poly.pdbx_seq_one_letter_code
_entity_poly.pdbx_strand_id
1 'polypeptide(L)'
;MFDGSDFPKSLNEELFNSWLENGRQSNLGYHYLLVLWDEFEYDYQPAYVESRDELDKYIKNSNLSSRESLVFGVQGNLKTHPLT
;
A
#
# COMPACT_ATOMS: atom_id res chain seq x y z
N MET A 1 -11.45 -5.48 6.12
CA MET A 1 -11.69 -4.09 5.68
C MET A 1 -12.10 -3.97 4.20
N PHE A 2 -11.72 -4.93 3.34
CA PHE A 2 -12.14 -4.97 1.93
C PHE A 2 -12.89 -6.28 1.66
N ASP A 3 -14.22 -6.23 1.56
CA ASP A 3 -15.09 -7.37 1.25
C ASP A 3 -15.98 -6.91 0.09
N GLY A 4 -15.49 -7.05 -1.13
CA GLY A 4 -16.13 -6.53 -2.35
C GLY A 4 -15.70 -7.33 -3.56
N SER A 5 -16.56 -7.39 -4.58
CA SER A 5 -16.36 -8.17 -5.81
C SER A 5 -15.07 -7.81 -6.57
N ASP A 6 -14.54 -6.61 -6.31
CA ASP A 6 -13.31 -6.10 -6.91
C ASP A 6 -12.03 -6.57 -6.19
N PHE A 7 -12.16 -7.28 -5.06
CA PHE A 7 -11.05 -7.74 -4.23
C PHE A 7 -11.00 -9.27 -4.22
N PRO A 8 -9.90 -9.90 -4.65
CA PRO A 8 -9.79 -11.36 -4.76
C PRO A 8 -9.80 -12.08 -3.40
N LYS A 9 -9.52 -11.35 -2.31
CA LYS A 9 -9.50 -11.87 -0.93
C LYS A 9 -9.80 -10.75 0.06
N SER A 10 -10.39 -11.07 1.20
CA SER A 10 -10.56 -10.10 2.28
C SER A 10 -9.23 -9.81 2.97
N LEU A 11 -8.82 -8.54 2.99
CA LEU A 11 -7.65 -8.12 3.76
C LEU A 11 -8.02 -7.98 5.24
N ASN A 12 -7.24 -8.65 6.09
CA ASN A 12 -7.33 -8.55 7.54
C ASN A 12 -6.95 -7.12 7.99
N GLU A 13 -7.78 -6.53 8.84
CA GLU A 13 -7.60 -5.16 9.34
C GLU A 13 -6.39 -5.02 10.27
N GLU A 14 -6.06 -6.02 11.08
CA GLU A 14 -4.86 -6.02 11.92
C GLU A 14 -3.59 -6.02 11.07
N LEU A 15 -3.59 -6.78 9.97
CA LEU A 15 -2.49 -6.81 9.00
C LEU A 15 -2.32 -5.44 8.33
N PHE A 16 -3.42 -4.85 7.89
CA PHE A 16 -3.41 -3.50 7.30
C PHE A 16 -2.90 -2.43 8.29
N ASN A 17 -3.37 -2.48 9.54
CA ASN A 17 -2.91 -1.57 10.59
C ASN A 17 -1.43 -1.75 10.90
N SER A 18 -0.92 -2.99 10.89
CA SER A 18 0.51 -3.25 11.04
C SER A 18 1.33 -2.60 9.92
N TRP A 19 0.86 -2.65 8.67
CA TRP A 19 1.54 -1.97 7.57
C TRP A 19 1.54 -0.45 7.70
N LEU A 20 0.43 0.15 8.15
CA LEU A 20 0.39 1.59 8.44
C LEU A 20 1.39 1.98 9.53
N GLU A 21 1.45 1.22 10.61
CA GLU A 21 2.36 1.50 11.72
C GLU A 21 3.83 1.30 11.30
N ASN A 22 4.13 0.24 10.56
CA ASN A 22 5.47 0.01 10.00
C ASN A 22 5.89 1.13 9.05
N GLY A 23 4.96 1.61 8.21
CA GLY A 23 5.20 2.75 7.33
C GLY A 23 5.51 4.03 8.11
N ARG A 24 4.82 4.28 9.23
CA ARG A 24 5.06 5.42 10.13
C ARG A 24 6.41 5.36 10.84
N GLN A 25 6.83 4.16 11.26
CA GLN A 25 8.11 3.95 11.93
C GLN A 25 9.30 3.96 10.97
N SER A 26 9.05 3.79 9.66
CA SER A 26 10.09 3.89 8.66
C SER A 26 10.64 5.32 8.58
N ASN A 27 11.97 5.42 8.46
CA ASN A 27 12.68 6.70 8.42
C ASN A 27 12.52 7.43 7.07
N LEU A 28 11.90 6.75 6.11
CA LEU A 28 11.55 7.24 4.80
C LEU A 28 10.31 8.14 4.91
N GLY A 29 10.31 9.26 4.19
CA GLY A 29 9.20 10.22 4.17
C GLY A 29 8.03 9.70 3.35
N TYR A 30 7.57 8.48 3.64
CA TYR A 30 6.51 7.82 2.89
C TYR A 30 5.20 8.58 3.06
N HIS A 31 4.64 9.02 1.93
CA HIS A 31 3.36 9.71 1.88
C HIS A 31 2.21 8.79 1.47
N TYR A 32 2.54 7.60 0.94
CA TYR A 32 1.56 6.66 0.44
C TYR A 32 1.90 5.22 0.80
N LEU A 33 0.87 4.50 1.24
CA LEU A 33 0.85 3.03 1.34
C LEU A 33 0.03 2.49 0.18
N LEU A 34 0.63 1.56 -0.57
CA LEU A 34 0.01 0.80 -1.64
C LEU A 34 -0.28 -0.60 -1.15
N VAL A 35 -1.50 -1.07 -1.40
CA VAL A 35 -1.89 -2.46 -1.18
C VAL A 35 -1.97 -3.13 -2.54
N LEU A 36 -1.11 -4.12 -2.73
CA LEU A 36 -0.90 -4.81 -4.00
C LEU A 36 -1.39 -6.24 -3.86
N TRP A 37 -2.08 -6.73 -4.88
CA TRP A 37 -2.42 -8.14 -4.99
C TRP A 37 -1.37 -8.88 -5.81
N ASP A 38 -0.74 -9.88 -5.21
CA ASP A 38 0.13 -10.83 -5.91
C ASP A 38 -0.71 -12.04 -6.36
N GLU A 39 -0.84 -12.23 -7.68
CA GLU A 39 -1.65 -13.31 -8.25
C GLU A 39 -1.03 -14.70 -8.09
N PHE A 40 0.29 -14.78 -7.87
CA PHE A 40 1.01 -16.06 -7.73
C PHE A 40 0.98 -16.56 -6.28
N GLU A 41 1.27 -15.68 -5.33
CA GLU A 41 1.24 -15.98 -3.89
C GLU A 41 -0.18 -15.92 -3.32
N TYR A 42 -1.14 -15.37 -4.09
CA TYR A 42 -2.53 -15.21 -3.70
C TYR A 42 -2.68 -14.45 -2.37
N ASP A 43 -1.88 -13.39 -2.25
CA ASP A 43 -1.79 -12.60 -1.02
C ASP A 43 -1.54 -11.12 -1.29
N TYR A 44 -1.74 -10.30 -0.26
CA TYR A 44 -1.58 -8.86 -0.36
C TYR A 44 -0.20 -8.44 0.14
N GLN A 45 0.45 -7.55 -0.59
CA GLN A 45 1.76 -6.99 -0.22
C GLN A 45 1.69 -5.48 -0.03
N PRO A 46 2.35 -4.94 1.01
CA PRO A 46 2.49 -3.50 1.19
C PRO A 46 3.65 -2.96 0.35
N ALA A 47 3.43 -1.87 -0.36
CA ALA A 47 4.51 -1.07 -0.94
C ALA A 47 4.42 0.39 -0.43
N TYR A 48 5.56 0.95 -0.07
CA TYR A 48 5.67 2.29 0.50
C TYR A 48 6.34 3.21 -0.51
N VAL A 49 5.71 4.35 -0.84
CA VAL A 49 6.24 5.31 -1.82
C VAL A 49 6.25 6.73 -1.25
N GLU A 50 7.33 7.46 -1.52
CA GLU A 50 7.61 8.76 -0.88
C GLU A 50 6.99 9.92 -1.67
N SER A 51 6.74 9.71 -2.96
CA SER A 51 6.29 10.78 -3.84
C SER A 51 5.18 10.33 -4.78
N ARG A 52 4.41 11.30 -5.26
CA ARG A 52 3.36 11.06 -6.25
C ARG A 52 3.92 10.62 -7.62
N ASP A 53 5.15 11.02 -7.94
CA ASP A 53 5.85 10.59 -9.16
C ASP A 53 6.23 9.11 -9.10
N GLU A 54 6.72 8.64 -7.95
CA GLU A 54 6.95 7.21 -7.71
C GLU A 54 5.66 6.41 -7.75
N LEU A 55 4.57 6.93 -7.18
CA LEU A 55 3.25 6.33 -7.27
C LEU A 55 2.79 6.17 -8.74
N ASP A 56 2.92 7.21 -9.55
CA ASP A 56 2.52 7.20 -10.97
C ASP A 56 3.36 6.21 -11.79
N LYS A 57 4.69 6.18 -11.55
CA LYS A 57 5.60 5.19 -12.13
C LYS A 57 5.24 3.77 -11.71
N TYR A 58 4.91 3.58 -10.44
CA TYR A 58 4.55 2.28 -9.90
C TYR A 58 3.26 1.77 -10.54
N ILE A 59 2.21 2.59 -10.62
CA ILE A 59 0.94 2.27 -11.29
C ILE A 59 1.16 1.94 -12.77
N LYS A 60 1.99 2.73 -13.47
CA LYS A 60 2.32 2.46 -14.88
C LYS A 60 3.05 1.13 -15.05
N ASN A 61 4.00 0.82 -14.18
CA ASN A 61 4.78 -0.41 -14.25
C ASN A 61 3.97 -1.64 -13.80
N SER A 62 3.09 -1.52 -12.81
CA SER A 62 2.20 -2.60 -12.37
C SER A 62 1.16 -2.95 -13.44
N ASN A 63 0.71 -1.98 -14.24
CA ASN A 63 -0.14 -2.26 -15.40
C ASN A 63 0.61 -2.99 -16.54
N LEU A 64 1.95 -2.86 -16.59
CA LEU A 64 2.80 -3.51 -17.60
C LEU A 64 3.30 -4.90 -17.15
N SER A 65 3.42 -5.12 -15.84
CA SER A 65 3.79 -6.40 -15.25
C SER A 65 2.52 -7.13 -14.84
N SER A 66 2.10 -8.16 -15.58
CA SER A 66 0.95 -9.05 -15.28
C SER A 66 1.07 -9.82 -13.94
N ARG A 67 1.82 -9.32 -12.96
CA ARG A 67 2.11 -9.97 -11.67
C ARG A 67 1.48 -9.24 -10.49
N GLU A 68 1.24 -7.94 -10.60
CA GLU A 68 0.82 -7.10 -9.47
C GLU A 68 -0.33 -6.17 -9.90
N SER A 69 -1.49 -6.30 -9.28
CA SER A 69 -2.60 -5.35 -9.45
C SER A 69 -2.65 -4.39 -8.27
N LEU A 70 -2.63 -3.08 -8.55
CA LEU A 70 -2.81 -2.06 -7.52
C LEU A 70 -4.27 -1.96 -7.16
N VAL A 71 -4.58 -2.16 -5.88
CA VAL A 71 -5.97 -2.26 -5.43
C VAL A 71 -6.41 -1.01 -4.66
N PHE A 72 -5.50 -0.37 -3.92
CA PHE A 72 -5.82 0.81 -3.13
C PHE A 72 -4.58 1.65 -2.78
N GLY A 73 -4.73 2.98 -2.76
CA GLY A 73 -3.68 3.92 -2.35
C GLY A 73 -4.19 4.89 -1.29
N VAL A 74 -3.54 4.89 -0.12
CA VAL A 74 -3.85 5.85 0.97
C VAL A 74 -2.86 7.00 0.91
N GLN A 75 -3.35 8.23 0.72
CA GLN A 75 -2.54 9.44 0.90
C GLN A 75 -2.59 9.87 2.37
N GLY A 76 -1.44 9.83 3.05
CA GLY A 76 -1.31 10.27 4.43
C GLY A 76 -0.09 11.17 4.59
N ASN A 77 -0.29 12.44 4.96
CA ASN A 77 0.81 13.25 5.49
C ASN A 77 1.01 12.85 6.96
N LEU A 78 1.79 11.78 7.18
CA LEU A 78 1.93 11.14 8.50
C LEU A 78 3.00 11.82 9.38
N LYS A 79 3.58 12.94 8.95
CA LYS A 79 4.65 13.65 9.68
C LYS A 79 4.17 14.56 10.82
N THR A 80 2.87 14.73 11.06
CA THR A 80 2.42 15.64 12.13
C THR A 80 2.13 14.90 13.43
N HIS A 81 3.16 14.78 14.28
CA HIS A 81 3.24 15.20 15.69
C HIS A 81 4.26 14.31 16.46
N PRO A 82 5.33 14.87 17.05
CA PRO A 82 6.07 14.18 18.09
C PRO A 82 5.18 14.06 19.33
N LEU A 83 5.02 12.85 19.84
CA LEU A 83 4.47 12.64 21.18
C LEU A 83 5.43 13.29 22.19
N THR A 84 5.00 14.41 22.78
CA THR A 84 5.59 14.99 23.99
C THR A 84 4.94 14.35 25.21
#